data_AF-A0A967AQ02-F1
#
_entry.id   AF-A0A967AQ02-F1
#
_cell.length_a   1.000
_cell.length_b   1.000
_cell.length_c   1.000
_cell.angle_alpha   90.00
_cell.angle_beta   90.00
_cell.angle_gamma   90.00
#
_symmetry.space_group_name_H-M   'P 1'
#
loop_
_entity.id
_entity.type
_entity.pdbx_description
1 polymer ?
#
loop_
_entity_poly.entity_id
_entity_poly.type
_entity_poly.pdbx_seq_one_letter_code
_entity_poly.pdbx_strand_id
1 'polypeptide(L)'
;RVGATTQTMVDVRIVAATNRDLQRGVSEGWFREDLYFRLTGLVFHLPSLRHRPGDIPLLVETFLSRIAEETGKPVPTLTNDALRALVEHEWKGNVRELRHCLEQAVTLNDGSMLTKDSLRLREKPQGISEHTRLLAPESAGDTAVLACLREHRFDMQATAAALGWDRSTVTQRLKGLCFQTLVDTGGDQAKAAQVIAGDPSHVRTAEVKLRDYYGHLQSVIEPFPTAEQALAECRRRFKNLPERHFVSVERLVRWHFEEDRPTRFQSIQDP
;
A
#
# COMPACT_ATOMS: atom_id res chain seq x y z
N ARG A 1 21.50 1.62 22.22
CA ARG A 1 22.77 2.16 21.68
C ARG A 1 23.34 1.12 20.72
N VAL A 2 23.79 1.50 19.54
CA VAL A 2 24.42 0.57 18.58
C VAL A 2 25.95 0.76 18.69
N GLY A 3 26.71 -0.34 18.83
CA GLY A 3 28.18 -0.31 18.96
C GLY A 3 28.73 -0.25 20.39
N ALA A 4 27.88 -0.27 21.42
CA ALA A 4 28.34 -0.37 22.82
C ALA A 4 28.76 -1.81 23.15
N THR A 5 29.90 -1.99 23.79
CA THR A 5 30.44 -3.30 24.21
C THR A 5 29.84 -3.81 25.52
N THR A 6 29.14 -2.95 26.27
CA THR A 6 28.50 -3.29 27.54
C THR A 6 27.01 -3.50 27.34
N GLN A 7 26.49 -4.65 27.77
CA GLN A 7 25.06 -4.94 27.77
C GLN A 7 24.33 -4.14 28.85
N THR A 8 23.12 -3.68 28.56
CA THR A 8 22.25 -3.01 29.55
C THR A 8 21.00 -3.84 29.72
N MET A 9 20.74 -4.26 30.96
CA MET A 9 19.50 -4.94 31.31
C MET A 9 18.35 -3.94 31.28
N VAL A 10 17.23 -4.33 30.66
CA VAL A 10 16.01 -3.52 30.60
C VAL A 10 14.81 -4.39 30.94
N ASP A 11 13.86 -3.80 31.64
CA ASP A 11 12.53 -4.35 31.87
C ASP A 11 11.53 -3.51 31.07
N VAL A 12 10.91 -4.13 30.06
CA VAL A 12 10.05 -3.42 29.10
C VAL A 12 8.80 -4.22 28.78
N ARG A 13 7.68 -3.51 28.68
CA ARG A 13 6.44 -4.04 28.10
C ARG A 13 6.38 -3.68 26.62
N ILE A 14 6.30 -4.70 25.76
CA ILE A 14 6.22 -4.52 24.30
C ILE A 14 4.74 -4.55 23.88
N VAL A 15 4.31 -3.54 23.14
CA VAL A 15 3.01 -3.50 22.44
C VAL A 15 3.29 -3.24 20.96
N ALA A 16 2.83 -4.15 20.10
CA ALA A 16 3.00 -4.04 18.66
C ALA A 16 1.62 -3.97 17.97
N ALA A 17 1.54 -3.26 16.85
CA ALA A 17 0.34 -3.16 16.03
C ALA A 17 0.72 -3.21 14.55
N THR A 18 -0.11 -3.86 13.75
CA THR A 18 0.12 -4.04 12.31
C THR A 18 -1.22 -4.15 11.58
N ASN A 19 -1.27 -3.64 10.36
CA ASN A 19 -2.36 -3.88 9.42
C ASN A 19 -2.03 -5.00 8.41
N ARG A 20 -0.83 -5.59 8.50
CA ARG A 20 -0.37 -6.69 7.66
C ARG A 20 -0.55 -8.01 8.41
N ASP A 21 -0.89 -9.04 7.66
CA ASP A 21 -0.92 -10.41 8.15
C ASP A 21 0.51 -10.92 8.38
N LEU A 22 0.91 -11.03 9.65
CA LEU A 22 2.25 -11.50 10.02
C LEU A 22 2.41 -12.99 9.86
N GLN A 23 1.33 -13.79 10.01
CA GLN A 23 1.40 -15.23 9.80
C GLN A 23 1.71 -15.52 8.33
N ARG A 24 1.02 -14.82 7.43
CA ARG A 24 1.36 -14.81 6.01
C ARG A 24 2.79 -14.31 5.77
N GLY A 25 3.23 -13.33 6.54
CA GLY A 25 4.60 -12.84 6.48
C GLY A 25 5.69 -13.83 6.87
N VAL A 26 5.39 -14.73 7.80
CA VAL A 26 6.28 -15.87 8.13
C VAL A 26 6.31 -16.85 6.97
N SER A 27 5.15 -17.24 6.42
CA SER A 27 5.11 -18.16 5.27
C SER A 27 5.76 -17.60 4.01
N GLU A 28 5.74 -16.28 3.83
CA GLU A 28 6.35 -15.58 2.69
C GLU A 28 7.80 -15.14 2.96
N GLY A 29 8.38 -15.49 4.11
CA GLY A 29 9.80 -15.25 4.43
C GLY A 29 10.21 -13.80 4.72
N TRP A 30 9.31 -12.82 4.65
CA TRP A 30 9.61 -11.42 4.96
C TRP A 30 9.47 -11.07 6.45
N PHE A 31 8.88 -11.97 7.24
CA PHE A 31 8.77 -11.82 8.69
C PHE A 31 9.40 -13.01 9.41
N ARG A 32 10.18 -12.72 10.47
CA ARG A 32 10.89 -13.74 11.24
C ARG A 32 9.92 -14.53 12.10
N GLU A 33 9.99 -15.86 11.99
CA GLU A 33 9.18 -16.80 12.75
C GLU A 33 9.39 -16.69 14.27
N ASP A 34 10.64 -16.58 14.70
CA ASP A 34 10.99 -16.48 16.13
C ASP A 34 10.43 -15.22 16.80
N LEU A 35 10.39 -14.10 16.06
CA LEU A 35 9.76 -12.87 16.52
C LEU A 35 8.24 -12.95 16.49
N TYR A 36 7.65 -13.61 15.49
CA TYR A 36 6.20 -13.84 15.43
C TYR A 36 5.70 -14.53 16.69
N PHE A 37 6.30 -15.66 17.07
CA PHE A 37 5.87 -16.38 18.26
C PHE A 37 6.05 -15.59 19.57
N ARG A 38 7.04 -14.68 19.64
CA ARG A 38 7.21 -13.79 20.81
C ARG A 38 6.17 -12.67 20.87
N LEU A 39 5.70 -12.18 19.72
CA LEU A 39 4.70 -11.10 19.66
C LEU A 39 3.26 -11.63 19.82
N THR A 40 2.98 -12.86 19.39
CA THR A 40 1.61 -13.42 19.31
C THR A 40 1.09 -13.96 20.66
N GLY A 41 1.68 -13.57 21.79
CA GLY A 41 1.23 -14.03 23.11
C GLY A 41 -0.22 -13.64 23.45
N LEU A 42 -0.62 -12.39 23.14
CA LEU A 42 -2.00 -11.92 23.26
C LEU A 42 -2.33 -11.01 22.07
N VAL A 43 -3.25 -11.45 21.21
CA VAL A 43 -3.63 -10.73 19.99
C VAL A 43 -4.99 -10.06 20.17
N PHE A 44 -5.02 -8.75 19.94
CA PHE A 44 -6.26 -7.98 19.87
C PHE A 44 -6.58 -7.65 18.42
N HIS A 45 -7.68 -8.22 17.91
CA HIS A 45 -8.20 -7.86 16.61
C HIS A 45 -9.07 -6.60 16.73
N LEU A 46 -8.61 -5.50 16.15
CA LEU A 46 -9.38 -4.25 16.07
C LEU A 46 -10.38 -4.34 14.91
N PRO A 47 -11.71 -4.37 15.18
CA PRO A 47 -12.70 -4.43 14.12
C PRO A 47 -12.70 -3.13 13.32
N SER A 48 -13.00 -3.22 12.03
CA SER A 48 -13.30 -2.03 11.23
C SER A 48 -14.59 -1.36 11.71
N LEU A 49 -14.71 -0.06 11.51
CA LEU A 49 -15.84 0.76 11.95
C LEU A 49 -17.19 0.28 11.36
N ARG A 50 -17.19 -0.21 10.11
CA ARG A 50 -18.37 -0.84 9.48
C ARG A 50 -18.94 -2.06 10.22
N HIS A 51 -18.12 -2.73 11.04
CA HIS A 51 -18.58 -3.85 11.86
C HIS A 51 -19.09 -3.38 13.24
N ARG A 52 -19.01 -2.07 13.52
CA ARG A 52 -19.40 -1.44 14.78
C ARG A 52 -20.22 -0.15 14.56
N PRO A 53 -21.32 -0.21 13.78
CA PRO A 53 -22.09 0.99 13.46
C PRO A 53 -22.68 1.69 14.70
N GLY A 54 -22.93 0.94 15.78
CA GLY A 54 -23.43 1.49 17.05
C GLY A 54 -22.46 2.45 17.75
N ASP A 55 -21.17 2.42 17.42
CA ASP A 55 -20.19 3.36 18.00
C ASP A 55 -20.17 4.72 17.29
N ILE A 56 -20.71 4.78 16.06
CA ILE A 56 -20.63 5.98 15.21
C ILE A 56 -21.26 7.21 15.89
N PRO A 57 -22.46 7.15 16.50
CA PRO A 57 -23.04 8.31 17.17
C PRO A 57 -22.15 8.91 18.26
N LEU A 58 -21.57 8.07 19.12
CA LEU A 58 -20.69 8.51 20.20
C LEU A 58 -19.37 9.08 19.66
N LEU A 59 -18.80 8.45 18.62
CA LEU A 59 -17.60 8.94 17.95
C LEU A 59 -17.83 10.31 17.30
N VAL A 60 -18.99 10.50 16.65
CA VAL A 60 -19.38 11.76 16.01
C VAL A 60 -19.49 12.87 17.06
N GLU A 61 -20.20 12.63 18.15
CA GLU A 61 -20.32 13.59 19.26
C GLU A 61 -18.94 14.00 19.81
N THR A 62 -18.08 13.02 20.04
CA THR A 62 -16.72 13.24 20.55
C THR A 62 -15.88 14.05 19.56
N PHE A 63 -15.92 13.70 18.27
CA PHE A 63 -15.15 14.40 17.25
C PHE A 63 -15.63 15.83 17.02
N LEU A 64 -16.95 16.06 16.95
CA LEU A 64 -17.49 17.40 16.75
C LEU A 64 -17.17 18.34 17.91
N SER A 65 -17.26 17.83 19.15
CA SER A 65 -16.88 18.60 20.33
C SER A 65 -15.41 19.02 20.25
N ARG A 66 -14.53 18.08 19.88
CA ARG A 66 -13.10 18.36 19.74
C ARG A 66 -12.77 19.29 18.58
N ILE A 67 -13.42 19.11 17.42
CA ILE A 67 -13.22 19.97 16.25
C ILE A 67 -13.68 21.40 16.56
N ALA A 68 -14.81 21.55 17.25
CA ALA A 68 -15.32 22.86 17.68
C ALA A 68 -14.34 23.57 18.61
N GLU A 69 -13.77 22.85 19.59
CA GLU A 69 -12.72 23.36 20.47
C GLU A 69 -11.45 23.77 19.68
N GLU A 70 -10.99 22.91 18.77
CA GLU A 70 -9.80 23.17 17.93
C GLU A 70 -10.00 24.36 16.96
N THR A 71 -11.24 24.66 16.57
CA THR A 71 -11.57 25.73 15.60
C THR A 71 -12.13 27.00 16.23
N GLY A 72 -12.43 27.00 17.53
CA GLY A 72 -13.10 28.10 18.22
C GLY A 72 -14.54 28.35 17.76
N LYS A 73 -15.17 27.38 17.10
CA LYS A 73 -16.57 27.44 16.64
C LYS A 73 -17.50 26.78 17.67
N PRO A 74 -18.81 27.11 17.70
CA PRO A 74 -19.77 26.35 18.50
C PRO A 74 -19.88 24.91 17.97
N VAL A 75 -20.15 23.96 18.87
CA VAL A 75 -20.37 22.55 18.50
C VAL A 75 -21.60 22.46 17.59
N PRO A 76 -21.46 21.99 16.34
CA PRO A 76 -22.60 21.93 15.45
C PRO A 76 -23.44 20.70 15.74
N THR A 77 -24.75 20.86 15.58
CA THR A 77 -25.75 19.79 15.70
C THR A 77 -25.88 19.04 14.38
N LEU A 78 -26.13 17.73 14.43
CA LEU A 78 -26.47 16.95 13.22
C LEU A 78 -27.98 16.80 13.09
N THR A 79 -28.46 16.85 11.86
CA THR A 79 -29.80 16.38 11.55
C THR A 79 -29.86 14.84 11.62
N ASN A 80 -31.06 14.29 11.88
CA ASN A 80 -31.24 12.83 11.99
C ASN A 80 -30.86 12.08 10.71
N ASP A 81 -31.11 12.66 9.54
CA ASP A 81 -30.73 12.13 8.23
C ASP A 81 -29.21 12.16 8.01
N ALA A 82 -28.51 13.19 8.52
CA ALA A 82 -27.05 13.25 8.49
C ALA A 82 -26.44 12.14 9.35
N LEU A 83 -26.95 11.95 10.57
CA LEU A 83 -26.48 10.89 11.46
C LEU A 83 -26.75 9.50 10.86
N ARG A 84 -27.93 9.28 10.28
CA ARG A 84 -28.26 8.03 9.59
C ARG A 84 -27.29 7.77 8.44
N ALA A 85 -26.98 8.78 7.63
CA ALA A 85 -26.05 8.65 6.52
C ALA A 85 -24.63 8.29 7.00
N LEU A 86 -24.18 8.85 8.13
CA LEU A 86 -22.91 8.46 8.75
C LEU A 86 -22.92 7.01 9.23
N VAL A 87 -24.03 6.54 9.81
CA VAL A 87 -24.16 5.16 10.30
C VAL A 87 -24.15 4.14 9.15
N GLU A 88 -24.78 4.47 8.03
CA GLU A 88 -24.91 3.58 6.86
C GLU A 88 -23.66 3.53 5.97
N HIS A 89 -22.71 4.46 6.15
CA HIS A 89 -21.51 4.55 5.33
C HIS A 89 -20.46 3.47 5.71
N GLU A 90 -19.70 2.98 4.71
CA GLU A 90 -18.78 1.83 4.89
C GLU A 90 -17.48 2.16 5.62
N TRP A 91 -17.10 3.44 5.70
CA TRP A 91 -15.88 3.93 6.36
C TRP A 91 -14.63 3.06 6.11
N LYS A 92 -14.18 2.98 4.85
CA LYS A 92 -12.99 2.18 4.47
C LYS A 92 -11.72 2.65 5.17
N GLY A 93 -11.60 3.96 5.42
CA GLY A 93 -10.55 4.57 6.23
C GLY A 93 -10.85 4.60 7.73
N ASN A 94 -11.91 3.91 8.18
CA ASN A 94 -12.36 3.82 9.57
C ASN A 94 -12.50 5.20 10.23
N VAL A 95 -12.13 5.30 11.52
CA VAL A 95 -12.23 6.53 12.32
C VAL A 95 -11.48 7.73 11.73
N ARG A 96 -10.44 7.51 10.93
CA ARG A 96 -9.70 8.61 10.29
C ARG A 96 -10.53 9.27 9.19
N GLU A 97 -11.19 8.46 8.37
CA GLU A 97 -12.10 8.96 7.32
C GLU A 97 -13.31 9.66 7.94
N LEU A 98 -13.90 9.07 8.99
CA LEU A 98 -15.00 9.70 9.73
C LEU A 98 -14.60 11.06 10.29
N ARG A 99 -13.48 11.16 11.01
CA ARG A 99 -13.00 12.43 11.57
C ARG A 99 -12.77 13.47 10.46
N HIS A 100 -12.09 13.08 9.37
CA HIS A 100 -11.81 13.99 8.27
C HIS A 100 -13.09 14.51 7.59
N CYS A 101 -14.09 13.65 7.39
CA CYS A 101 -15.40 14.03 6.86
C CYS A 101 -16.06 15.08 7.75
N LEU A 102 -16.05 14.88 9.08
CA LEU A 102 -16.61 15.85 10.03
C LEU A 102 -15.81 17.17 10.04
N GLU A 103 -14.48 17.11 10.03
CA GLU A 103 -13.61 18.30 9.94
C GLU A 103 -13.94 19.14 8.70
N GLN A 104 -14.09 18.49 7.55
CA GLN A 104 -14.47 19.16 6.30
C GLN A 104 -15.87 19.77 6.40
N ALA A 105 -16.84 19.02 6.95
CA ALA A 105 -18.21 19.50 7.11
C ALA A 105 -18.28 20.76 8.01
N VAL A 106 -17.52 20.80 9.11
CA VAL A 106 -17.47 21.97 10.01
C VAL A 106 -16.68 23.15 9.42
N THR A 107 -15.67 22.87 8.62
CA THR A 107 -14.86 23.92 7.99
C THR A 107 -15.64 24.63 6.89
N LEU A 108 -16.38 23.87 6.07
CA LEU A 108 -17.09 24.36 4.89
C LEU A 108 -18.51 24.86 5.18
N ASN A 109 -19.00 24.67 6.40
CA ASN A 109 -20.32 25.11 6.82
C ASN A 109 -20.18 26.19 7.88
N ASP A 110 -20.80 27.35 7.63
CA ASP A 110 -20.83 28.47 8.57
C ASP A 110 -22.03 28.37 9.54
N GLY A 111 -22.93 27.41 9.33
CA GLY A 111 -24.09 27.16 10.17
C GLY A 111 -23.81 26.25 11.38
N SER A 112 -24.67 26.34 12.40
CA SER A 112 -24.66 25.49 13.60
C SER A 112 -25.28 24.10 13.40
N MET A 113 -25.72 23.78 12.17
CA MET A 113 -26.40 22.53 11.84
C MET A 113 -25.78 21.87 10.60
N LEU A 114 -25.36 20.61 10.75
CA LEU A 114 -24.84 19.77 9.67
C LEU A 114 -25.95 18.87 9.14
N THR A 115 -26.26 19.06 7.86
CA THR A 115 -27.21 18.23 7.09
C THR A 115 -26.50 17.09 6.36
N LYS A 116 -27.25 16.13 5.80
CA LYS A 116 -26.68 15.06 4.97
C LYS A 116 -25.78 15.61 3.85
N ASP A 117 -26.22 16.68 3.18
CA ASP A 117 -25.46 17.31 2.09
C ASP A 117 -24.16 17.98 2.58
N SER A 118 -24.16 18.47 3.83
CA SER A 118 -22.98 19.06 4.46
C SER A 118 -21.84 18.05 4.62
N LEU A 119 -22.17 16.77 4.83
CA LEU A 119 -21.20 15.70 5.01
C LEU A 119 -20.50 15.30 3.71
N ARG A 120 -21.11 15.63 2.55
CA ARG A 120 -20.60 15.31 1.20
C ARG A 120 -20.17 13.84 1.08
N LEU A 121 -20.88 12.93 1.76
CA LEU A 121 -20.64 11.50 1.68
C LEU A 121 -20.86 11.06 0.25
N ARG A 122 -19.85 10.47 -0.38
CA ARG A 122 -20.02 9.87 -1.70
C ARG A 122 -21.02 8.72 -1.56
N GLU A 123 -22.12 8.77 -2.29
CA GLU A 123 -23.06 7.65 -2.34
C GLU A 123 -22.34 6.37 -2.81
N LYS A 124 -22.81 5.21 -2.32
CA LYS A 124 -22.34 3.88 -2.70
C LYS A 124 -22.05 3.85 -4.20
N PRO A 125 -20.79 3.72 -4.63
CA PRO A 125 -20.57 3.25 -5.98
C PRO A 125 -20.87 1.75 -5.90
N GLN A 126 -22.01 1.34 -6.46
CA GLN A 126 -22.16 -0.06 -6.87
C GLN A 126 -20.99 -0.35 -7.81
N GLY A 127 -20.06 -1.16 -7.29
CA GLY A 127 -18.71 -1.26 -7.84
C GLY A 127 -17.81 -0.15 -7.30
N ILE A 128 -16.82 -0.54 -6.48
CA ILE A 128 -15.57 0.21 -6.41
C ILE A 128 -14.87 0.02 -7.77
N SER A 129 -15.46 0.53 -8.86
CA SER A 129 -14.75 0.69 -10.11
C SER A 129 -13.76 1.81 -9.87
N GLU A 130 -12.49 1.43 -9.77
CA GLU A 130 -11.31 1.92 -10.52
C GLU A 130 -11.19 3.39 -10.97
N HIS A 131 -12.21 4.23 -10.90
CA HIS A 131 -12.22 5.55 -11.54
C HIS A 131 -11.64 6.70 -10.71
N THR A 132 -11.35 6.54 -9.40
CA THR A 132 -10.44 7.50 -8.71
C THR A 132 -8.97 7.07 -8.84
N ARG A 133 -8.67 5.86 -9.36
CA ARG A 133 -7.31 5.46 -9.76
C ARG A 133 -6.93 5.96 -11.18
N LEU A 134 -7.89 6.50 -11.94
CA LEU A 134 -7.73 6.76 -13.38
C LEU A 134 -7.50 8.23 -13.79
N LEU A 135 -7.26 9.15 -12.86
CA LEU A 135 -6.92 10.54 -13.21
C LEU A 135 -5.76 11.07 -12.36
N ALA A 136 -4.68 10.31 -12.26
CA ALA A 136 -3.37 10.97 -12.24
C ALA A 136 -3.09 11.38 -13.69
N PRO A 137 -2.64 12.60 -14.00
CA PRO A 137 -2.28 12.94 -15.36
C PRO A 137 -1.25 11.90 -15.84
N GLU A 138 -1.53 11.21 -16.94
CA GLU A 138 -0.49 10.54 -17.72
C GLU A 138 0.61 11.53 -18.16
N SER A 139 0.39 12.83 -17.97
CA SER A 139 1.31 13.90 -18.32
C SER A 139 2.64 13.86 -17.56
N ALA A 140 2.72 13.26 -16.36
CA ALA A 140 3.99 12.99 -15.72
C ALA A 140 4.49 11.61 -16.17
N GLY A 141 5.26 11.58 -17.27
CA GLY A 141 5.90 10.36 -17.76
C GLY A 141 6.78 9.70 -16.70
N ASP A 142 7.05 8.40 -16.83
CA ASP A 142 7.75 7.62 -15.80
C ASP A 142 9.16 8.20 -15.48
N THR A 143 9.77 8.91 -16.42
CA THR A 143 11.01 9.70 -16.23
C THR A 143 10.85 10.79 -15.18
N ALA A 144 9.74 11.54 -15.19
CA ALA A 144 9.48 12.60 -14.22
C ALA A 144 9.23 12.02 -12.83
N VAL A 145 8.52 10.89 -12.75
CA VAL A 145 8.31 10.16 -11.49
C VAL A 145 9.64 9.70 -10.90
N LEU A 146 10.51 9.14 -11.73
CA LEU A 146 11.82 8.67 -11.29
C LEU A 146 12.73 9.82 -10.85
N ALA A 147 12.69 10.96 -11.53
CA ALA A 147 13.42 12.16 -11.12
C ALA A 147 12.95 12.67 -9.74
N CYS A 148 11.64 12.78 -9.51
CA CYS A 148 11.07 13.20 -8.24
C CYS A 148 11.37 12.17 -7.11
N LEU A 149 11.36 10.88 -7.42
CA LEU A 149 11.79 9.84 -6.49
C LEU A 149 13.24 10.02 -6.05
N ARG A 150 14.14 10.36 -6.98
CA ARG A 150 15.55 10.61 -6.65
C ARG A 150 15.71 11.88 -5.81
N GLU A 151 15.01 12.94 -6.15
CA GLU A 151 15.03 14.21 -5.38
C GLU A 151 14.61 13.98 -3.91
N HIS A 152 13.57 13.18 -3.69
CA HIS A 152 13.07 12.86 -2.36
C HIS A 152 13.67 11.58 -1.77
N ARG A 153 14.84 11.13 -2.26
CA ARG A 153 15.59 9.97 -1.72
C ARG A 153 14.76 8.69 -1.58
N PHE A 154 13.85 8.48 -2.52
CA PHE A 154 12.88 7.39 -2.57
C PHE A 154 11.95 7.31 -1.34
N ASP A 155 11.64 8.46 -0.72
CA ASP A 155 10.54 8.60 0.22
C ASP A 155 9.21 8.64 -0.53
N MET A 156 8.45 7.55 -0.46
CA MET A 156 7.19 7.41 -1.19
C MET A 156 6.14 8.44 -0.77
N GLN A 157 6.15 8.89 0.49
CA GLN A 157 5.15 9.84 0.99
C GLN A 157 5.51 11.27 0.59
N ALA A 158 6.79 11.64 0.67
CA ALA A 158 7.27 12.94 0.23
C ALA A 158 7.12 13.11 -1.29
N THR A 159 7.51 12.10 -2.08
CA THR A 159 7.30 12.10 -3.54
C THR A 159 5.81 12.18 -3.89
N ALA A 160 4.94 11.48 -3.15
CA ALA A 160 3.51 11.53 -3.37
C ALA A 160 2.94 12.93 -3.12
N ALA A 161 3.35 13.58 -2.03
CA ALA A 161 2.95 14.96 -1.75
C ALA A 161 3.44 15.94 -2.84
N ALA A 162 4.69 15.79 -3.30
CA ALA A 162 5.25 16.64 -4.35
C ALA A 162 4.56 16.48 -5.72
N LEU A 163 4.14 15.26 -6.06
CA LEU A 163 3.43 14.97 -7.30
C LEU A 163 1.90 15.19 -7.20
N GLY A 164 1.37 15.49 -6.02
CA GLY A 164 -0.07 15.55 -5.78
C GLY A 164 -0.78 14.19 -5.94
N TRP A 165 -0.07 13.10 -5.67
CA TRP A 165 -0.54 11.73 -5.84
C TRP A 165 -0.74 11.02 -4.50
N ASP A 166 -1.45 9.90 -4.50
CA ASP A 166 -1.43 8.96 -3.38
C ASP A 166 -0.09 8.21 -3.31
N ARG A 167 0.40 7.92 -2.10
CA ARG A 167 1.59 7.08 -1.85
C ARG A 167 1.52 5.75 -2.59
N SER A 168 0.33 5.14 -2.67
CA SER A 168 0.12 3.89 -3.38
C SER A 168 0.44 4.03 -4.88
N THR A 169 0.07 5.14 -5.50
CA THR A 169 0.31 5.41 -6.93
C THR A 169 1.80 5.51 -7.21
N VAL A 170 2.55 6.26 -6.40
CA VAL A 170 4.02 6.34 -6.50
C VAL A 170 4.66 4.96 -6.34
N THR A 171 4.18 4.17 -5.37
CA THR A 171 4.69 2.81 -5.13
C THR A 171 4.48 1.90 -6.34
N GLN A 172 3.30 1.93 -6.98
CA GLN A 172 3.02 1.11 -8.16
C GLN A 172 3.80 1.58 -9.38
N ARG A 173 3.99 2.89 -9.55
CA ARG A 173 4.84 3.47 -10.60
C ARG A 173 6.29 3.00 -10.47
N LEU A 174 6.86 3.12 -9.28
CA LEU A 174 8.22 2.64 -9.02
C LEU A 174 8.34 1.12 -9.24
N LYS A 175 7.35 0.34 -8.80
CA LYS A 175 7.33 -1.11 -9.02
C LYS A 175 7.40 -1.46 -10.51
N GLY A 176 6.60 -0.78 -11.33
CA GLY A 176 6.61 -0.96 -12.80
C GLY A 176 7.94 -0.57 -13.44
N LEU A 177 8.51 0.56 -13.02
CA LEU A 177 9.87 0.98 -13.42
C LEU A 177 10.92 -0.07 -13.05
N CYS A 178 10.89 -0.63 -11.84
CA CYS A 178 11.82 -1.68 -11.44
C CYS A 178 11.72 -2.93 -12.33
N PHE A 179 10.50 -3.36 -12.68
CA PHE A 179 10.32 -4.49 -13.59
C PHE A 179 10.83 -4.19 -15.00
N GLN A 180 10.53 -3.00 -15.53
CA GLN A 180 11.03 -2.59 -16.83
C GLN A 180 12.56 -2.58 -16.85
N THR A 181 13.19 -1.93 -15.87
CA THR A 181 14.65 -1.83 -15.80
C THR A 181 15.31 -3.20 -15.58
N LEU A 182 14.68 -4.12 -14.85
CA LEU A 182 15.16 -5.49 -14.73
C LEU A 182 15.18 -6.21 -16.07
N VAL A 183 14.14 -6.04 -16.89
CA VAL A 183 14.12 -6.58 -18.25
C VAL A 183 15.21 -5.94 -19.13
N ASP A 184 15.35 -4.62 -19.07
CA ASP A 184 16.32 -3.87 -19.88
C ASP A 184 17.78 -4.22 -19.53
N THR A 185 18.02 -4.68 -18.30
CA THR A 185 19.34 -5.08 -17.80
C THR A 185 19.59 -6.58 -17.85
N GLY A 186 18.67 -7.36 -18.42
CA GLY A 186 18.82 -8.81 -18.54
C GLY A 186 18.77 -9.55 -17.20
N GLY A 187 18.03 -9.03 -16.22
CA GLY A 187 17.86 -9.64 -14.89
C GLY A 187 18.93 -9.26 -13.86
N ASP A 188 19.95 -8.47 -14.24
CA ASP A 188 20.98 -8.00 -13.29
C ASP A 188 20.41 -6.95 -12.33
N GLN A 189 20.09 -7.40 -11.11
CA GLN A 189 19.53 -6.54 -10.06
C GLN A 189 20.45 -5.39 -9.64
N ALA A 190 21.77 -5.61 -9.64
CA ALA A 190 22.74 -4.60 -9.24
C ALA A 190 22.81 -3.48 -10.29
N LYS A 191 22.88 -3.86 -11.56
CA LYS A 191 22.84 -2.92 -12.68
C LYS A 191 21.49 -2.18 -12.75
N ALA A 192 20.39 -2.90 -12.54
CA ALA A 192 19.05 -2.29 -12.51
C ALA A 192 18.90 -1.28 -11.36
N ALA A 193 19.43 -1.60 -10.18
CA ALA A 193 19.41 -0.69 -9.03
C ALA A 193 20.21 0.59 -9.31
N GLN A 194 21.37 0.50 -9.98
CA GLN A 194 22.15 1.67 -10.39
C GLN A 194 21.36 2.57 -11.36
N VAL A 195 20.69 1.97 -12.35
CA VAL A 195 19.86 2.71 -13.30
C VAL A 195 18.68 3.40 -12.61
N ILE A 196 17.98 2.71 -11.70
CA ILE A 196 16.89 3.32 -10.93
C ILE A 196 17.42 4.45 -10.04
N ALA A 197 18.51 4.23 -9.32
CA ALA A 197 19.11 5.20 -8.41
C ALA A 197 19.56 6.49 -9.11
N GLY A 198 20.17 6.38 -10.29
CA GLY A 198 20.73 7.51 -11.04
C GLY A 198 21.96 8.18 -10.40
N ASP A 199 22.15 8.01 -9.09
CA ASP A 199 23.25 8.54 -8.28
C ASP A 199 23.72 7.48 -7.26
N PRO A 200 25.03 7.35 -6.98
CA PRO A 200 25.58 6.41 -6.00
C PRO A 200 24.94 6.47 -4.60
N SER A 201 24.53 7.65 -4.14
CA SER A 201 23.91 7.86 -2.82
C SER A 201 22.56 7.16 -2.65
N HIS A 202 21.88 6.84 -3.75
CA HIS A 202 20.57 6.19 -3.72
C HIS A 202 20.62 4.69 -4.06
N VAL A 203 21.76 4.16 -4.51
CA VAL A 203 21.89 2.77 -5.01
C VAL A 203 21.38 1.78 -3.98
N ARG A 204 21.79 1.92 -2.72
CA ARG A 204 21.38 0.96 -1.68
C ARG A 204 19.86 0.95 -1.45
N THR A 205 19.23 2.12 -1.45
CA THR A 205 17.78 2.24 -1.27
C THR A 205 17.03 1.68 -2.48
N ALA A 206 17.51 1.97 -3.69
CA ALA A 206 16.94 1.44 -4.93
C ALA A 206 17.06 -0.09 -5.00
N GLU A 207 18.22 -0.63 -4.62
CA GLU A 207 18.49 -2.07 -4.57
C GLU A 207 17.53 -2.80 -3.62
N VAL A 208 17.35 -2.28 -2.40
CA VAL A 208 16.40 -2.86 -1.44
C VAL A 208 14.98 -2.90 -2.00
N LYS A 209 14.50 -1.78 -2.57
CA LYS A 209 13.15 -1.71 -3.14
C LYS A 209 12.98 -2.64 -4.34
N LEU A 210 13.95 -2.65 -5.25
CA LEU A 210 13.94 -3.50 -6.43
C LEU A 210 13.90 -4.98 -6.04
N ARG A 211 14.75 -5.39 -5.10
CA ARG A 211 14.76 -6.75 -4.56
C ARG A 211 13.43 -7.11 -3.91
N ASP A 212 12.84 -6.23 -3.12
CA ASP A 212 11.54 -6.47 -2.48
C ASP A 212 10.42 -6.64 -3.53
N TYR A 213 10.42 -5.83 -4.60
CA TYR A 213 9.43 -5.94 -5.66
C TYR A 213 9.60 -7.17 -6.53
N TYR A 214 10.84 -7.52 -6.87
CA TYR A 214 11.14 -8.70 -7.66
C TYR A 214 10.92 -9.99 -6.86
N GLY A 215 11.35 -10.04 -5.59
CA GLY A 215 11.06 -11.16 -4.70
C GLY A 215 9.57 -11.38 -4.50
N HIS A 216 8.76 -10.32 -4.42
CA HIS A 216 7.30 -10.45 -4.40
C HIS A 216 6.73 -10.95 -5.74
N LEU A 217 7.33 -10.61 -6.89
CA LEU A 217 6.94 -11.22 -8.16
C LEU A 217 7.24 -12.73 -8.14
N GLN A 218 8.45 -13.11 -7.73
CA GLN A 218 8.88 -14.50 -7.62
C GLN A 218 7.96 -15.32 -6.70
N SER A 219 7.65 -14.80 -5.51
CA SER A 219 6.75 -15.49 -4.57
C SER A 219 5.31 -15.65 -5.10
N VAL A 220 4.88 -14.78 -6.01
CA VAL A 220 3.55 -14.87 -6.64
C VAL A 220 3.53 -15.93 -7.74
N ILE A 221 4.65 -16.17 -8.41
CA ILE A 221 4.70 -17.05 -9.59
C ILE A 221 5.13 -18.48 -9.24
N GLU A 222 5.96 -18.65 -8.21
CA GLU A 222 6.50 -19.92 -7.72
C GLU A 222 5.44 -21.03 -7.48
N PRO A 223 4.23 -20.73 -6.96
CA PRO A 223 3.23 -21.79 -6.72
C PRO A 223 2.60 -22.36 -8.00
N PHE A 224 2.83 -21.78 -9.17
CA PHE A 224 2.11 -22.12 -10.40
C PHE A 224 2.96 -23.00 -11.33
N PRO A 225 2.38 -24.05 -11.94
CA PRO A 225 3.09 -24.97 -12.83
C PRO A 225 3.33 -24.42 -14.24
N THR A 226 2.60 -23.38 -14.67
CA THR A 226 2.76 -22.79 -16.01
C THR A 226 2.79 -21.27 -15.98
N ALA A 227 3.47 -20.68 -16.97
CA ALA A 227 3.55 -19.24 -17.14
C ALA A 227 2.16 -18.61 -17.29
N GLU A 228 1.22 -19.25 -18.00
CA GLU A 228 -0.13 -18.70 -18.20
C GLU A 228 -0.89 -18.56 -16.88
N GLN A 229 -0.79 -19.55 -15.99
CA GLN A 229 -1.44 -19.52 -14.68
C GLN A 229 -0.81 -18.46 -13.77
N ALA A 230 0.53 -18.38 -13.77
CA ALA A 230 1.27 -17.36 -13.04
C ALA A 230 0.94 -15.94 -13.52
N LEU A 231 0.80 -15.74 -14.84
CA LEU A 231 0.42 -14.45 -15.44
C LEU A 231 -1.01 -14.05 -15.07
N ALA A 232 -1.95 -14.99 -15.06
CA ALA A 232 -3.32 -14.73 -14.62
C ALA A 232 -3.36 -14.27 -13.15
N GLU A 233 -2.58 -14.91 -12.27
CA GLU A 233 -2.47 -14.48 -10.87
C GLU A 233 -1.76 -13.11 -10.76
N CYS A 234 -0.71 -12.85 -11.56
CA CYS A 234 -0.05 -11.55 -11.61
C CYS A 234 -1.03 -10.43 -12.00
N ARG A 235 -1.91 -10.65 -13.00
CA ARG A 235 -2.96 -9.68 -13.37
C ARG A 235 -3.91 -9.41 -12.21
N ARG A 236 -4.30 -10.45 -11.46
CA ARG A 236 -5.19 -10.32 -10.30
C ARG A 236 -4.53 -9.58 -9.13
N ARG A 237 -3.27 -9.91 -8.82
CA ARG A 237 -2.51 -9.35 -7.69
C ARG A 237 -1.98 -7.96 -7.95
N PHE A 238 -1.59 -7.65 -9.19
CA PHE A 238 -1.00 -6.37 -9.59
C PHE A 238 -1.97 -5.49 -10.39
N LYS A 239 -3.26 -5.54 -10.07
CA LYS A 239 -4.33 -4.75 -10.69
C LYS A 239 -4.15 -3.21 -10.66
N ASN A 240 -3.16 -2.71 -9.92
CA ASN A 240 -2.83 -1.28 -9.81
C ASN A 240 -1.55 -0.90 -10.55
N LEU A 241 -0.86 -1.87 -11.16
CA LEU A 241 0.32 -1.64 -11.95
C LEU A 241 -0.10 -1.02 -13.29
N PRO A 242 0.53 0.06 -13.77
CA PRO A 242 0.23 0.62 -15.08
C PRO A 242 0.37 -0.44 -16.18
N GLU A 243 -0.60 -0.53 -17.09
CA GLU A 243 -0.66 -1.59 -18.11
C GLU A 243 0.61 -1.68 -18.96
N ARG A 244 1.26 -0.54 -19.25
CA ARG A 244 2.53 -0.48 -19.99
C ARG A 244 3.66 -1.31 -19.37
N HIS A 245 3.67 -1.48 -18.05
CA HIS A 245 4.69 -2.29 -17.37
C HIS A 245 4.32 -3.77 -17.28
N PHE A 246 3.10 -4.14 -17.69
CA PHE A 246 2.70 -5.55 -17.69
C PHE A 246 3.47 -6.36 -18.75
N VAL A 247 3.96 -5.70 -19.81
CA VAL A 247 4.89 -6.31 -20.78
C VAL A 247 6.17 -6.78 -20.09
N SER A 248 6.71 -5.97 -19.16
CA SER A 248 7.90 -6.33 -18.39
C SER A 248 7.61 -7.46 -17.41
N VAL A 249 6.45 -7.43 -16.75
CA VAL A 249 5.99 -8.55 -15.88
C VAL A 249 5.92 -9.84 -16.69
N GLU A 250 5.29 -9.80 -17.87
CA GLU A 250 5.17 -10.98 -18.71
C GLU A 250 6.52 -11.58 -19.07
N ARG A 251 7.48 -10.73 -19.44
CA ARG A 251 8.84 -11.15 -19.76
C ARG A 251 9.54 -11.81 -18.58
N LEU A 252 9.47 -11.20 -17.40
CA LEU A 252 10.09 -11.73 -16.17
C LEU A 252 9.47 -13.08 -15.76
N VAL A 253 8.15 -13.23 -15.89
CA VAL A 253 7.48 -14.51 -15.62
C VAL A 253 7.96 -15.57 -16.60
N ARG A 254 8.00 -15.26 -17.90
CA ARG A 254 8.47 -16.23 -18.90
C ARG A 254 9.92 -16.63 -18.67
N TRP A 255 10.80 -15.69 -18.33
CA TRP A 255 12.19 -16.00 -17.94
C TRP A 255 12.26 -16.98 -16.79
N HIS A 256 11.46 -16.81 -15.73
CA HIS A 256 11.43 -17.75 -14.62
C HIS A 256 11.12 -19.18 -15.09
N PHE A 257 10.09 -19.37 -15.93
CA PHE A 257 9.71 -20.71 -16.44
C PHE A 257 10.65 -21.26 -17.52
N GLU A 258 11.45 -20.40 -18.18
CA GLU A 258 12.50 -20.81 -19.12
C GLU A 258 13.77 -21.24 -18.38
N GLU A 259 14.15 -20.54 -17.32
CA GLU A 259 15.29 -20.85 -16.44
C GLU A 259 15.03 -22.13 -15.61
N ASP A 260 13.79 -22.36 -15.18
CA ASP A 260 13.38 -23.55 -14.41
C ASP A 260 13.18 -24.80 -15.29
N ARG A 261 13.62 -24.75 -16.56
CA ARG A 261 13.60 -25.88 -17.50
C ARG A 261 14.99 -26.55 -17.66
N PRO A 262 15.69 -27.03 -16.62
CA PRO A 262 16.79 -27.97 -16.84
C PRO A 262 16.22 -29.40 -17.06
N THR A 263 16.51 -29.96 -18.24
CA THR A 263 16.74 -31.41 -18.42
C THR A 263 15.59 -32.40 -18.18
N ARG A 264 14.37 -32.17 -18.71
CA ARG A 264 13.31 -33.22 -18.74
C ARG A 264 13.15 -33.98 -20.07
N PHE A 265 14.02 -33.73 -21.05
CA PHE A 265 13.97 -34.35 -22.39
C PHE A 265 15.35 -34.80 -22.91
N GLN A 266 16.17 -35.45 -22.09
CA GLN A 266 17.33 -36.24 -22.56
C GLN A 266 17.35 -37.60 -21.88
N SER A 267 16.31 -38.40 -22.09
CA SER A 267 16.32 -39.85 -21.85
C SER A 267 15.04 -40.44 -22.41
N ILE A 268 14.94 -40.54 -23.74
CA ILE A 268 14.18 -41.55 -24.50
C ILE A 268 14.60 -41.32 -25.96
N GLN A 269 15.62 -42.05 -26.39
CA GLN A 269 15.76 -42.68 -27.71
C GLN A 269 17.20 -43.21 -27.83
N ASP A 270 17.36 -44.50 -27.56
CA ASP A 270 18.19 -45.42 -28.34
C ASP A 270 17.82 -46.85 -27.90
N PRO A 271 17.45 -47.71 -28.86
CA PRO A 271 18.06 -49.03 -28.93
C PRO A 271 18.91 -49.21 -30.19
#